data_AF-A7IQH7-F1
#
_entry.id   AF-A7IQH7-F1
#
_cell.length_a   1.000
_cell.length_b   1.000
_cell.length_c   1.000
_cell.angle_alpha   90.00
_cell.angle_beta   90.00
_cell.angle_gamma   90.00
#
_symmetry.space_group_name_H-M   'P 1'
#
loop_
_entity.id
_entity.type
_entity.pdbx_description
1 polymer ?
#
loop_
_entity_poly.entity_id
_entity_poly.type
_entity_poly.pdbx_seq_one_letter_code
_entity_poly.pdbx_strand_id
1 'polypeptide(L)'
;MFNACKSGVYAARNVMGLDAHYEAKDFPDFLHTHYEVSWLGLGEEEARKKFKNVIIIKMPPDNPNGLNIGLPAGDRVTLYSLAKLHMSGFQKLVIDGDTRRVLGAHHVGYGGKGCVSVSERPRQGRLDGR
;
A
#
# COMPACT_ATOMS: atom_id res chain seq x y z
N MET A 1 -9.58 6.82 -7.65
CA MET A 1 -10.41 7.97 -8.10
C MET A 1 -9.98 9.27 -7.41
N PHE A 2 -8.67 9.50 -7.28
CA PHE A 2 -8.12 10.61 -6.52
C PHE A 2 -7.65 11.75 -7.43
N ASN A 3 -7.08 11.39 -8.58
CA ASN A 3 -6.47 12.36 -9.50
C ASN A 3 -7.51 13.34 -10.08
N ALA A 4 -8.61 12.85 -10.65
CA ALA A 4 -9.64 13.70 -11.28
C ALA A 4 -10.31 14.67 -10.29
N CYS A 5 -10.64 14.20 -9.08
CA CYS A 5 -11.27 15.05 -8.08
C CYS A 5 -10.30 16.12 -7.56
N LYS A 6 -9.04 15.76 -7.29
CA LYS A 6 -8.06 16.74 -6.81
C LYS A 6 -7.67 17.74 -7.89
N SER A 7 -7.40 17.30 -9.12
CA SER A 7 -7.05 18.23 -10.20
C SER A 7 -8.15 19.25 -10.46
N GLY A 8 -9.42 18.83 -10.45
CA GLY A 8 -10.57 19.75 -10.58
C GLY A 8 -10.66 20.77 -9.45
N VAL A 9 -10.46 20.35 -8.20
CA VAL A 9 -10.46 21.27 -7.04
C VAL A 9 -9.32 22.28 -7.13
N TYR A 10 -8.10 21.85 -7.48
CA TYR A 10 -6.96 22.75 -7.60
C TYR A 10 -7.13 23.72 -8.76
N ALA A 11 -7.67 23.26 -9.90
CA ALA A 11 -8.02 24.13 -11.01
C ALA A 11 -9.04 25.20 -10.58
N ALA A 12 -10.11 24.82 -9.87
CA ALA A 12 -11.09 25.77 -9.36
C ALA A 12 -10.47 26.79 -8.38
N ARG A 13 -9.55 26.36 -7.52
CA ARG A 13 -8.84 27.27 -6.59
C ARG A 13 -8.00 28.30 -7.35
N ASN A 14 -7.28 27.88 -8.39
CA ASN A 14 -6.52 28.80 -9.24
C ASN A 14 -7.42 29.80 -9.97
N VAL A 15 -8.58 29.37 -10.49
CA VAL A 15 -9.56 30.27 -11.11
C VAL A 15 -10.07 31.33 -10.13
N MET A 16 -10.19 30.99 -8.84
CA MET A 16 -10.59 31.93 -7.78
C MET A 16 -9.44 32.82 -7.27
N GLY A 17 -8.26 32.79 -7.92
CA GLY A 17 -7.10 33.59 -7.56
C GLY A 17 -6.27 33.05 -6.38
N LEU A 18 -6.52 31.81 -5.94
CA LEU A 18 -5.67 31.14 -4.96
C LEU A 18 -4.52 30.45 -5.68
N ASP A 19 -3.29 30.75 -5.31
CA ASP A 19 -2.12 30.04 -5.83
C ASP A 19 -2.07 28.60 -5.28
N ALA A 20 -2.49 27.63 -6.10
CA ALA A 20 -2.65 26.23 -5.71
C ALA A 20 -1.94 25.29 -6.69
N HIS A 21 -0.94 24.55 -6.19
CA HIS A 21 -0.18 23.58 -6.99
C HIS A 21 -0.53 22.14 -6.62
N TYR A 22 -0.80 21.32 -7.64
CA TYR A 22 -1.03 19.89 -7.48
C TYR A 22 -0.20 19.10 -8.50
N GLU A 23 0.61 18.18 -7.98
CA GLU A 23 1.38 17.23 -8.77
C GLU A 23 1.05 15.82 -8.28
N ALA A 24 0.61 14.95 -9.19
CA ALA A 24 0.25 13.57 -8.86
C ALA A 24 1.50 12.70 -8.79
N LYS A 25 2.03 12.48 -7.57
CA LYS A 25 3.18 11.61 -7.28
C LYS A 25 2.92 10.77 -6.04
N ASP A 26 3.61 9.63 -5.96
CA ASP A 26 3.61 8.71 -4.81
C ASP A 26 2.22 8.31 -4.31
N PHE A 27 1.30 8.06 -5.24
CA PHE A 27 -0.06 7.66 -4.95
C PHE A 27 -0.20 6.12 -4.84
N PRO A 28 -1.12 5.61 -4.02
CA PRO A 28 -1.47 4.22 -3.90
C PRO A 28 -2.32 3.84 -5.10
N ASP A 29 -2.19 2.59 -5.49
CA ASP A 29 -2.96 2.05 -6.59
C ASP A 29 -3.47 0.66 -6.25
N PHE A 30 -4.52 0.26 -6.94
CA PHE A 30 -5.16 -1.02 -6.72
C PHE A 30 -5.85 -1.51 -8.00
N LEU A 31 -5.93 -2.82 -8.14
CA LEU A 31 -6.72 -3.47 -9.18
C LEU A 31 -7.48 -4.65 -8.59
N HIS A 32 -8.59 -4.99 -9.23
CA HIS A 32 -9.40 -6.15 -8.86
C HIS A 32 -9.14 -7.29 -9.85
N THR A 33 -8.86 -8.47 -9.31
CA THR A 33 -8.95 -9.74 -10.03
C THR A 33 -10.10 -10.55 -9.39
N HIS A 34 -9.83 -11.77 -8.94
CA HIS A 34 -10.64 -12.44 -7.92
C HIS A 34 -10.29 -11.94 -6.51
N TYR A 35 -9.12 -11.31 -6.35
CA TYR A 35 -8.66 -10.63 -5.14
C TYR A 35 -8.61 -9.12 -5.33
N GLU A 36 -8.48 -8.41 -4.22
CA GLU A 36 -8.02 -7.02 -4.20
C GLU A 36 -6.49 -7.02 -4.16
N VAL A 37 -5.88 -6.49 -5.21
CA VAL A 37 -4.44 -6.25 -5.27
C VAL A 37 -4.24 -4.76 -5.01
N SER A 38 -3.49 -4.40 -3.99
CA SER A 38 -3.25 -3.01 -3.58
C SER A 38 -1.78 -2.79 -3.29
N TRP A 39 -1.22 -1.69 -3.77
CA TRP A 39 0.18 -1.35 -3.57
C TRP A 39 0.42 0.14 -3.43
N LEU A 40 1.54 0.49 -2.82
CA LEU A 40 2.07 1.85 -2.73
C LEU A 40 3.59 1.84 -2.63
N GLY A 41 4.23 2.90 -3.12
CA GLY A 41 5.68 3.06 -3.05
C GLY A 41 6.45 2.06 -3.93
N LEU A 42 7.65 1.70 -3.49
CA LEU A 42 8.59 0.91 -4.30
C LEU A 42 8.33 -0.59 -4.21
N GLY A 43 8.57 -1.28 -5.33
CA GLY A 43 8.76 -2.72 -5.36
C GLY A 43 10.08 -3.15 -4.71
N GLU A 44 10.22 -4.44 -4.41
CA GLU A 44 11.46 -4.98 -3.83
C GLU A 44 12.66 -4.77 -4.76
N GLU A 45 12.53 -5.11 -6.05
CA GLU A 45 13.62 -4.97 -7.02
C GLU A 45 14.02 -3.50 -7.23
N GLU A 46 13.04 -2.61 -7.25
CA GLU A 46 13.25 -1.17 -7.37
C GLU A 46 13.94 -0.59 -6.13
N ALA A 47 13.54 -1.04 -4.94
CA ALA A 47 14.17 -0.67 -3.69
C ALA A 47 15.62 -1.15 -3.63
N ARG A 48 15.90 -2.41 -4.02
CA ARG A 48 17.27 -2.96 -4.05
C ARG A 48 18.18 -2.25 -5.05
N LYS A 49 17.64 -1.67 -6.13
CA LYS A 49 18.41 -0.83 -7.08
C LYS A 49 18.75 0.55 -6.49
N LYS A 50 17.92 1.08 -5.59
CA LYS A 50 18.07 2.44 -5.02
C LYS A 50 18.76 2.46 -3.65
N PHE A 51 18.58 1.42 -2.85
CA PHE A 51 19.05 1.34 -1.46
C PHE A 51 19.97 0.15 -1.26
N LYS A 52 21.00 0.33 -0.43
CA LYS A 52 21.97 -0.74 -0.13
C LYS A 52 21.42 -1.78 0.83
N ASN A 53 20.65 -1.35 1.83
CA ASN A 53 20.12 -2.20 2.89
C ASN A 53 18.59 -2.24 2.82
N VAL A 54 18.03 -3.29 2.23
CA VAL A 54 16.58 -3.47 2.08
C VAL A 54 16.12 -4.68 2.89
N ILE A 55 15.19 -4.44 3.81
CA ILE A 55 14.55 -5.45 4.64
C ILE A 55 13.15 -5.72 4.10
N ILE A 56 12.77 -6.99 4.04
CA ILE A 56 11.46 -7.42 3.57
C ILE A 56 10.78 -8.18 4.68
N ILE A 57 9.53 -7.80 4.94
CA ILE A 57 8.63 -8.56 5.81
C ILE A 57 7.47 -9.00 4.92
N LYS A 58 7.27 -10.30 4.77
CA LYS A 58 6.20 -10.84 3.93
C LYS A 58 5.43 -11.95 4.64
N MET A 59 4.19 -12.12 4.22
CA MET A 59 3.35 -13.27 4.57
C MET A 59 2.78 -13.87 3.27
N PRO A 60 2.84 -15.20 3.10
CA PRO A 60 3.46 -16.18 3.99
C PRO A 60 4.99 -16.02 4.10
N PRO A 61 5.62 -16.42 5.23
CA PRO A 61 7.07 -16.48 5.34
C PRO A 61 7.65 -17.54 4.39
N ASP A 62 8.94 -17.40 4.06
CA ASP A 62 9.64 -18.43 3.30
C ASP A 62 9.73 -19.72 4.13
N ASN A 63 9.18 -20.80 3.58
CA ASN A 63 9.13 -22.10 4.24
C ASN A 63 9.09 -23.22 3.17
N PRO A 64 9.41 -24.49 3.53
CA PRO A 64 9.42 -25.60 2.58
C PRO A 64 8.08 -25.86 1.88
N ASN A 65 6.97 -25.49 2.52
CA ASN A 65 5.61 -25.67 1.97
C ASN A 65 5.18 -24.48 1.08
N GLY A 66 6.02 -23.45 0.94
CA GLY A 66 5.75 -22.27 0.13
C GLY A 66 4.47 -21.56 0.57
N LEU A 67 3.51 -21.42 -0.36
CA LEU A 67 2.20 -20.82 -0.10
C LEU A 67 1.20 -21.77 0.57
N ASN A 68 1.51 -23.07 0.68
CA ASN A 68 0.59 -24.07 1.28
C ASN A 68 0.64 -24.07 2.81
N ILE A 69 0.51 -22.89 3.39
CA ILE A 69 0.35 -22.68 4.83
C ILE A 69 -0.86 -21.76 5.06
N GLY A 70 -1.50 -21.86 6.22
CA GLY A 70 -2.72 -21.09 6.55
C GLY A 70 -2.48 -19.59 6.79
N LEU A 71 -1.49 -18.99 6.11
CA LEU A 71 -1.08 -17.60 6.25
C LEU A 71 -0.84 -16.97 4.87
N PRO A 72 -1.17 -15.68 4.68
CA PRO A 72 -1.83 -14.77 5.63
C PRO A 72 -3.31 -15.14 5.84
N ALA A 73 -3.85 -14.84 7.01
CA ALA A 73 -5.27 -15.03 7.30
C ALA A 73 -5.87 -13.71 7.80
N GLY A 74 -7.07 -13.41 7.31
CA GLY A 74 -7.83 -12.22 7.64
C GLY A 74 -9.27 -12.36 7.14
N ASP A 75 -10.02 -11.27 7.22
CA ASP A 75 -11.42 -11.28 6.81
C ASP A 75 -11.57 -11.67 5.33
N ARG A 76 -12.62 -12.45 5.03
CA ARG A 76 -12.94 -12.98 3.69
C ARG A 76 -11.94 -13.98 3.10
N VAL A 77 -10.81 -14.26 3.76
CA VAL A 77 -9.87 -15.32 3.35
C VAL A 77 -9.79 -16.50 4.32
N THR A 78 -10.50 -16.46 5.46
CA THR A 78 -10.47 -17.53 6.49
C THR A 78 -10.82 -18.91 5.95
N LEU A 79 -11.79 -19.00 5.04
CA LEU A 79 -12.13 -20.29 4.43
C LEU A 79 -10.98 -20.83 3.57
N TYR A 80 -10.27 -19.93 2.85
CA TYR A 80 -9.09 -20.31 2.07
C TYR A 80 -7.93 -20.70 2.99
N SER A 81 -7.71 -20.01 4.10
CA SER A 81 -6.64 -20.34 5.05
C SER A 81 -6.86 -21.68 5.79
N LEU A 82 -8.04 -22.29 5.68
CA LEU A 82 -8.33 -23.63 6.23
C LEU A 82 -8.45 -24.71 5.15
N ALA A 83 -9.11 -24.42 4.03
CA ALA A 83 -9.47 -25.42 3.01
C ALA A 83 -8.59 -25.38 1.75
N LYS A 84 -8.01 -24.23 1.41
CA LYS A 84 -7.18 -24.02 0.20
C LYS A 84 -6.04 -23.07 0.52
N LEU A 85 -5.05 -23.57 1.26
CA LEU A 85 -4.02 -22.75 1.92
C LEU A 85 -3.30 -21.75 1.00
N HIS A 86 -2.95 -22.17 -0.22
CA HIS A 86 -2.30 -21.31 -1.21
C HIS A 86 -3.16 -20.14 -1.72
N MET A 87 -4.46 -20.13 -1.44
CA MET A 87 -5.41 -19.07 -1.79
C MET A 87 -5.62 -18.05 -0.64
N SER A 88 -4.91 -18.21 0.47
CA SER A 88 -5.07 -17.38 1.66
C SER A 88 -4.62 -15.92 1.45
N GLY A 89 -3.70 -15.68 0.52
CA GLY A 89 -3.32 -14.35 0.06
C GLY A 89 -1.81 -14.15 0.02
N PHE A 90 -1.39 -12.91 -0.17
CA PHE A 90 0.02 -12.52 -0.12
C PHE A 90 0.17 -11.07 0.32
N GLN A 91 1.12 -10.77 1.19
CA GLN A 91 1.44 -9.39 1.56
C GLN A 91 2.94 -9.23 1.75
N LYS A 92 3.47 -8.07 1.37
CA LYS A 92 4.88 -7.73 1.45
C LYS A 92 5.05 -6.26 1.82
N LEU A 93 5.90 -6.01 2.81
CA LEU A 93 6.35 -4.70 3.22
C LEU A 93 7.84 -4.57 2.90
N VAL A 94 8.22 -3.47 2.25
CA VAL A 94 9.59 -3.13 1.88
C VAL A 94 10.06 -2.00 2.77
N ILE A 95 11.16 -2.22 3.48
CA ILE A 95 11.71 -1.30 4.49
C ILE A 95 13.17 -1.00 4.16
N ASP A 96 13.57 0.25 4.32
CA ASP A 96 14.99 0.62 4.36
C ASP A 96 15.58 0.20 5.70
N GLY A 97 16.59 -0.67 5.68
CA GLY A 97 17.20 -1.21 6.89
C GLY A 97 17.99 -0.18 7.70
N ASP A 98 18.46 0.89 7.07
CA ASP A 98 19.27 1.91 7.74
C ASP A 98 18.36 2.92 8.47
N THR A 99 17.36 3.46 7.77
CA THR A 99 16.46 4.47 8.34
C THR A 99 15.19 3.90 8.99
N ARG A 100 14.92 2.60 8.80
CA ARG A 100 13.68 1.91 9.20
C ARG A 100 12.41 2.52 8.61
N ARG A 101 12.53 3.29 7.51
CA ARG A 101 11.37 3.84 6.80
C ARG A 101 10.73 2.80 5.90
N VAL A 102 9.41 2.80 5.85
CA VAL A 102 8.65 2.00 4.88
C VAL A 102 8.84 2.63 3.49
N LEU A 103 9.34 1.84 2.55
CA LEU A 103 9.57 2.22 1.16
C LEU A 103 8.41 1.82 0.25
N GLY A 104 7.71 0.75 0.61
CA GLY A 104 6.54 0.29 -0.15
C GLY A 104 5.77 -0.81 0.57
N ALA A 105 4.49 -0.92 0.25
CA ALA A 105 3.59 -1.92 0.80
C ALA A 105 2.77 -2.54 -0.32
N HIS A 106 2.62 -3.86 -0.29
CA HIS A 106 1.96 -4.67 -1.32
C HIS A 106 1.06 -5.69 -0.64
N HIS A 107 -0.19 -5.78 -1.07
CA HIS A 107 -1.19 -6.66 -0.48
C HIS A 107 -2.08 -7.29 -1.55
N VAL A 108 -2.32 -8.59 -1.41
CA VAL A 108 -3.19 -9.43 -2.24
C VAL A 108 -4.10 -10.20 -1.30
N GLY A 109 -5.39 -9.86 -1.32
CA GLY A 109 -6.38 -10.41 -0.39
C GLY A 109 -7.67 -9.60 -0.47
N TYR A 110 -8.28 -9.31 0.68
CA TYR A 110 -9.41 -8.38 0.78
C TYR A 110 -9.15 -7.37 1.91
N GLY A 111 -9.67 -6.16 1.77
CA GLY A 111 -9.58 -5.11 2.80
C GLY A 111 -8.30 -4.24 2.72
N GLY A 112 -7.29 -4.68 1.98
CA GLY A 112 -6.03 -3.95 1.81
C GLY A 112 -6.21 -2.58 1.14
N LYS A 113 -7.18 -2.47 0.22
CA LYS A 113 -7.48 -1.23 -0.52
C LYS A 113 -7.78 -0.04 0.41
N GLY A 114 -8.54 -0.26 1.47
CA GLY A 114 -8.90 0.77 2.44
C GLY A 114 -7.67 1.30 3.19
N CYS A 115 -6.78 0.40 3.62
CA CYS A 115 -5.57 0.74 4.37
C CYS A 115 -4.58 1.54 3.52
N VAL A 116 -4.34 1.11 2.29
CA VAL A 116 -3.39 1.74 1.35
C VAL A 116 -3.87 3.14 0.92
N SER A 117 -5.18 3.38 0.91
CA SER A 117 -5.75 4.71 0.67
C SER A 117 -5.59 5.68 1.85
N VAL A 118 -5.49 5.18 3.09
CA VAL A 118 -5.33 6.03 4.29
C VAL A 118 -3.89 6.48 4.49
N SER A 119 -2.90 5.72 4.04
CA SER A 119 -1.49 6.11 4.11
C SER A 119 -1.14 7.37 3.32
N GLU A 120 -1.99 7.78 2.36
CA GLU A 120 -1.87 9.08 1.67
C GLU A 120 -2.35 10.28 2.47
N ARG A 121 -3.17 10.07 3.51
CA ARG A 121 -3.69 11.22 4.24
C ARG A 121 -2.50 11.90 4.90
N PRO A 122 -2.21 13.17 4.57
CA PRO A 122 -1.22 13.91 5.33
C PRO A 122 -1.64 13.80 6.81
N ARG A 123 -0.67 13.59 7.70
CA ARG A 123 -0.93 13.70 9.15
C ARG A 123 -1.58 15.07 9.34
N GLN A 124 -2.89 15.09 9.54
CA GLN A 124 -3.62 16.31 9.83
C GLN A 124 -2.89 16.91 11.04
N GLY A 125 -2.24 18.05 10.84
CA GLY A 125 -1.51 18.73 11.88
C GLY A 125 -2.39 18.77 13.12
N ARG A 126 -1.81 18.37 14.25
CA ARG A 126 -2.37 18.66 15.57
C ARG A 126 -2.74 20.14 15.53
N LEU A 127 -4.02 20.46 15.64
CA LEU A 127 -4.46 21.78 16.00
C LEU A 127 -4.05 21.97 17.46
N ASP A 128 -2.75 22.14 17.70
CA ASP A 128 -2.25 22.92 18.83
C ASP A 128 -2.58 24.35 18.41
N GLY A 129 -3.67 24.94 18.88
CA GLY A 129 -3.74 25.47 20.24
C GLY A 129 -3.61 26.98 20.07
N ARG A 130 -4.51 27.71 20.71
CA ARG A 130 -4.58 29.17 20.76
C ARG A 130 -3.22 29.86 20.91
#